data_AF-A0A259DY29-F1
#
_entry.id   AF-A0A259DY29-F1
#
_cell.length_a   1.000
_cell.length_b   1.000
_cell.length_c   1.000
_cell.angle_alpha   90.00
_cell.angle_beta   90.00
_cell.angle_gamma   90.00
#
_symmetry.space_group_name_H-M   'P 1'
#
loop_
_entity.id
_entity.type
_entity.pdbx_description
1 polymer ?
#
loop_
_entity_poly.entity_id
_entity_poly.type
_entity_poly.pdbx_seq_one_letter_code
_entity_poly.pdbx_strand_id
1 'polypeptide(L)'
;MFYLQCTSKLLDRVKPDISVPGQSDTALGNWYATVLFWKPQVALLVSERTLLPVLMPLAPAATLARRFPGQLALVLKEHGVSSEFIAQEVWRMDKVQ
;
A
#
# COMPACT_ATOMS: atom_id res chain seq x y z
N MET A 1 4.70 4.11 10.57
CA MET A 1 3.28 4.24 10.17
C MET A 1 3.21 4.69 8.73
N PHE A 2 2.22 4.30 7.94
CA PHE A 2 2.08 4.78 6.56
C PHE A 2 0.67 5.28 6.25
N TYR A 3 0.57 6.16 5.26
CA TYR A 3 -0.68 6.77 4.83
C TYR A 3 -1.09 6.34 3.42
N LEU A 4 -2.37 6.01 3.23
CA LEU A 4 -2.94 5.68 1.93
C LEU A 4 -3.79 6.82 1.37
N GLN A 5 -3.25 7.54 0.39
CA GLN A 5 -3.96 8.56 -0.37
C GLN A 5 -4.82 7.88 -1.44
N CYS A 6 -6.07 7.56 -1.09
CA CYS A 6 -6.96 6.77 -1.93
C CYS A 6 -7.87 7.63 -2.82
N THR A 7 -8.08 7.20 -4.06
CA THR A 7 -9.15 7.77 -4.92
C THR A 7 -10.55 7.43 -4.37
N SER A 8 -11.56 8.26 -4.62
CA SER A 8 -12.96 8.05 -4.16
C SER A 8 -13.50 6.66 -4.52
N LYS A 9 -13.26 6.21 -5.75
CA LYS A 9 -13.67 4.87 -6.21
C LYS A 9 -13.06 3.71 -5.41
N LEU A 10 -11.90 3.90 -4.78
CA LEU A 10 -11.31 2.90 -3.89
C LEU A 10 -11.88 3.03 -2.47
N LEU A 11 -12.08 4.26 -1.98
CA LEU A 11 -12.72 4.53 -0.69
C LEU A 11 -14.12 3.91 -0.60
N ASP A 12 -14.91 3.98 -1.67
CA ASP A 12 -16.25 3.36 -1.74
C ASP A 12 -16.22 1.83 -1.53
N ARG A 13 -15.08 1.18 -1.80
CA ARG A 13 -14.88 -0.27 -1.65
C ARG A 13 -14.27 -0.65 -0.31
N VAL A 14 -13.30 0.13 0.16
CA VAL A 14 -12.59 -0.14 1.42
C VAL A 14 -13.41 0.30 2.62
N LYS A 15 -14.14 1.42 2.51
CA LYS A 15 -14.90 2.10 3.57
C LYS A 15 -14.08 2.26 4.87
N PRO A 16 -12.89 2.90 4.79
CA PRO A 16 -12.04 3.07 5.96
C PRO A 16 -12.56 4.22 6.84
N ASP A 17 -12.08 4.28 8.08
CA ASP A 17 -12.11 5.51 8.87
C ASP A 17 -11.09 6.49 8.26
N ILE A 18 -11.54 7.69 7.90
CA ILE A 18 -10.70 8.69 7.25
C ILE A 18 -9.90 9.44 8.32
N SER A 19 -8.56 9.44 8.20
CA SER A 19 -7.68 10.23 9.06
C SER A 19 -7.26 11.54 8.41
N VAL A 20 -6.66 12.43 9.21
CA VAL A 20 -5.95 13.60 8.69
C VAL A 20 -4.71 13.13 7.91
N PRO A 21 -4.40 13.72 6.74
CA PRO A 21 -3.18 13.41 6.01
C PRO A 21 -1.93 13.68 6.86
N GLY A 22 -0.96 12.78 6.80
CA GLY A 22 0.33 12.93 7.47
C GLY A 22 1.49 12.41 6.64
N GLN A 23 2.67 12.40 7.26
CA GLN A 23 3.91 11.95 6.63
C GLN A 23 4.30 10.56 7.16
N SER A 24 4.55 9.63 6.24
CA SER A 24 5.12 8.32 6.55
C SER A 24 6.58 8.43 7.01
N ASP A 25 6.90 7.66 8.06
CA ASP A 25 8.26 7.47 8.57
C ASP A 25 9.01 6.33 7.84
N THR A 26 8.35 5.66 6.88
CA THR A 26 8.95 4.60 6.07
C THR A 26 9.88 5.19 5.01
N ALA A 27 10.78 4.37 4.46
CA ALA A 27 11.70 4.80 3.41
C ALA A 27 10.97 5.09 2.09
N LEU A 28 9.89 4.34 1.78
CA LEU A 28 9.10 4.51 0.56
C LEU A 28 8.03 5.60 0.65
N GLY A 29 7.84 6.20 1.83
CA GLY A 29 6.97 7.36 2.03
C GLY A 29 5.48 7.00 2.04
N ASN A 30 4.64 7.99 1.68
CA ASN A 30 3.21 7.78 1.53
C ASN A 30 2.91 6.99 0.25
N TRP A 31 1.66 6.53 0.14
CA TRP A 31 1.24 5.73 -1.00
C TRP A 31 -0.03 6.29 -1.62
N TYR A 32 -0.03 6.44 -2.95
CA TYR A 32 -1.22 6.77 -3.71
C TYR A 32 -1.88 5.49 -4.16
N ALA A 33 -3.17 5.32 -3.87
CA ALA A 33 -3.88 4.07 -4.09
C ALA A 33 -5.15 4.25 -4.94
N THR A 34 -5.32 3.34 -5.89
CA THR A 34 -6.49 3.34 -6.77
C THR A 34 -6.93 1.92 -7.13
N VAL A 35 -8.18 1.76 -7.54
CA VAL A 35 -8.69 0.50 -8.09
C VAL A 35 -8.63 0.51 -9.62
N LEU A 36 -8.15 -0.58 -10.20
CA LEU A 36 -8.26 -0.88 -11.63
C LEU A 36 -9.39 -1.90 -11.83
N PHE A 37 -10.40 -1.51 -12.61
CA PHE A 37 -11.61 -2.32 -12.86
C PHE A 37 -11.39 -3.38 -13.95
N TRP A 38 -10.29 -4.12 -13.85
CA TRP A 38 -9.99 -5.27 -14.71
C TRP A 38 -10.65 -6.54 -14.15
N LYS A 39 -10.59 -7.64 -14.91
CA LYS A 39 -10.93 -8.97 -14.40
C LYS A 39 -9.64 -9.78 -14.28
N PRO A 40 -9.19 -10.16 -13.06
CA PRO A 40 -9.76 -9.81 -11.74
C PRO A 40 -9.54 -8.33 -11.35
N GLN A 41 -10.35 -7.81 -10.40
CA GLN A 41 -10.19 -6.43 -9.89
C GLN A 41 -8.92 -6.33 -9.03
N VAL A 42 -8.10 -5.32 -9.30
CA VAL A 42 -6.81 -5.12 -8.63
C VAL A 42 -6.71 -3.71 -8.06
N ALA A 43 -5.98 -3.60 -6.94
CA ALA A 43 -5.52 -2.32 -6.43
C ALA A 43 -4.12 -2.03 -6.98
N LEU A 44 -3.91 -0.78 -7.39
CA LEU A 44 -2.61 -0.22 -7.70
C LEU A 44 -2.23 0.75 -6.58
N LEU A 45 -1.10 0.51 -5.95
CA LEU A 45 -0.50 1.39 -4.95
C LEU A 45 0.85 1.85 -5.47
N VAL A 46 1.11 3.16 -5.41
CA VAL A 46 2.36 3.76 -5.92
C VAL A 46 3.03 4.54 -4.81
N SER A 47 4.30 4.23 -4.56
CA SER A 47 5.12 4.96 -3.58
C SER A 47 5.30 6.41 -4.02
N GLU A 48 5.08 7.34 -3.10
CA GLU A 48 5.27 8.78 -3.33
C GLU A 48 6.72 9.12 -3.74
N ARG A 49 7.70 8.48 -3.10
CA ARG A 49 9.12 8.84 -3.26
C ARG A 49 9.80 8.17 -4.45
N THR A 50 9.44 6.93 -4.72
CA THR A 50 10.15 6.09 -5.71
C THR A 50 9.33 5.82 -6.95
N LEU A 51 8.03 6.14 -6.93
CA LEU A 51 7.05 5.75 -7.93
C LEU A 51 6.97 4.22 -8.16
N LEU A 52 7.48 3.41 -7.23
CA LEU A 52 7.39 1.96 -7.27
C LEU A 52 5.91 1.54 -7.26
N PRO A 53 5.42 0.87 -8.33
CA PRO A 53 4.06 0.37 -8.37
C PRO A 53 3.97 -1.01 -7.71
N VAL A 54 2.93 -1.22 -6.91
CA VAL A 54 2.55 -2.50 -6.33
C VAL A 54 1.12 -2.82 -6.76
N LEU A 55 0.95 -3.97 -7.40
CA LEU A 55 -0.34 -4.53 -7.77
C LEU A 55 -0.72 -5.66 -6.81
N MET A 56 -1.98 -5.66 -6.38
CA MET A 56 -2.53 -6.75 -5.56
C MET A 56 -4.02 -6.98 -5.81
N PRO A 57 -4.54 -8.20 -5.58
CA PRO A 57 -5.98 -8.45 -5.64
C PRO A 57 -6.75 -7.53 -4.72
N LEU A 58 -7.79 -6.89 -5.25
CA LEU A 58 -8.63 -5.97 -4.48
C LEU A 58 -9.37 -6.70 -3.35
N ALA A 59 -9.94 -7.87 -3.65
CA ALA A 59 -10.77 -8.60 -2.69
C ALA A 59 -9.93 -9.34 -1.64
N PRO A 60 -10.33 -9.31 -0.34
CA PRO A 60 -11.38 -8.48 0.25
C PRO A 60 -10.92 -7.01 0.44
N ALA A 61 -11.70 -6.05 -0.04
CA ALA A 61 -11.32 -4.64 -0.07
C ALA A 61 -11.14 -4.03 1.33
N ALA A 62 -11.99 -4.40 2.30
CA ALA A 62 -11.90 -3.96 3.69
C ALA A 62 -10.58 -4.31 4.39
N THR A 63 -9.81 -5.26 3.84
CA THR A 63 -8.52 -5.70 4.39
C THR A 63 -7.33 -5.27 3.56
N LEU A 64 -7.55 -4.46 2.50
CA LEU A 64 -6.52 -4.10 1.53
C LEU A 64 -5.28 -3.52 2.21
N ALA A 65 -5.46 -2.52 3.06
CA ALA A 65 -4.35 -1.83 3.71
C ALA A 65 -3.56 -2.74 4.66
N ARG A 66 -4.25 -3.66 5.37
CA ARG A 66 -3.59 -4.64 6.25
C ARG A 66 -2.78 -5.68 5.47
N ARG A 67 -3.23 -6.05 4.26
CA ARG A 67 -2.53 -7.02 3.39
C ARG A 67 -1.39 -6.38 2.60
N PHE A 68 -1.41 -5.07 2.43
CA PHE A 68 -0.46 -4.36 1.57
C PHE A 68 1.02 -4.52 1.98
N PRO A 69 1.43 -4.38 3.25
CA PRO A 69 2.84 -4.56 3.63
C PRO A 69 3.41 -5.93 3.25
N GLY A 70 2.60 -6.99 3.39
CA GLY A 70 2.99 -8.34 2.97
C GLY A 70 3.20 -8.46 1.46
N GLN A 71 2.34 -7.84 0.66
CA GLN A 71 2.52 -7.79 -0.80
C GLN A 71 3.75 -6.97 -1.20
N LEU A 72 3.96 -5.82 -0.56
CA LEU A 72 5.11 -4.97 -0.81
C LEU A 72 6.42 -5.73 -0.56
N ALA A 73 6.49 -6.52 0.53
CA ALA A 73 7.64 -7.35 0.83
C ALA A 73 7.98 -8.33 -0.30
N LEU A 74 6.97 -8.96 -0.90
CA LEU A 74 7.15 -9.86 -2.05
C LEU A 74 7.68 -9.09 -3.26
N VAL A 75 7.09 -7.94 -3.59
CA VAL A 75 7.54 -7.11 -4.72
C VAL A 75 8.99 -6.66 -4.53
N LEU A 76 9.36 -6.15 -3.36
CA LEU A 76 10.73 -5.73 -3.07
C LEU A 76 11.72 -6.89 -3.16
N LYS A 77 11.33 -8.08 -2.68
CA LYS A 77 12.15 -9.28 -2.79
C LYS A 77 12.41 -9.66 -4.25
N GLU A 78 11.39 -9.62 -5.11
CA GLU A 78 11.54 -9.90 -6.54
C GLU A 78 12.39 -8.84 -7.26
N HIS A 79 12.45 -7.61 -6.73
CA HIS A 79 13.38 -6.57 -7.18
C HIS A 79 14.81 -6.70 -6.63
N GLY A 80 15.11 -7.75 -5.85
CA GLY A 80 16.45 -7.98 -5.30
C GLY A 80 16.82 -7.06 -4.13
N VAL A 81 15.83 -6.43 -3.48
CA VAL A 81 16.06 -5.59 -2.30
C VAL A 81 16.45 -6.46 -1.11
N SER A 82 17.37 -5.97 -0.27
CA SER A 82 17.87 -6.76 0.87
C SER A 82 16.77 -7.06 1.88
N SER A 83 16.86 -8.24 2.51
CA SER A 83 15.91 -8.68 3.54
C SER A 83 15.85 -7.76 4.75
N GLU A 84 16.97 -7.14 5.12
CA GLU A 84 17.07 -6.20 6.24
C GLU A 84 16.25 -4.95 5.95
N PHE A 85 16.37 -4.41 4.74
CA PHE A 85 15.59 -3.26 4.31
C PHE A 85 14.10 -3.60 4.29
N ILE A 86 13.72 -4.75 3.72
CA ILE A 86 12.33 -5.19 3.64
C ILE A 86 11.73 -5.34 5.05
N ALA A 87 12.45 -5.97 5.97
CA ALA A 87 12.00 -6.15 7.34
C ALA A 87 11.80 -4.81 8.05
N GLN A 88 12.74 -3.87 7.90
CA GLN A 88 12.64 -2.54 8.49
C GLN A 88 11.46 -1.75 7.91
N GLU A 89 11.26 -1.80 6.59
CA GLU A 89 10.17 -1.10 5.92
C GLU A 89 8.81 -1.63 6.37
N VAL A 90 8.63 -2.95 6.34
CA VAL A 90 7.38 -3.60 6.76
C VAL A 90 7.10 -3.39 8.24
N TRP A 91 8.13 -3.44 9.10
CA TRP A 91 7.98 -3.19 10.54
C TRP A 91 7.46 -1.78 10.83
N ARG A 92 7.94 -0.77 10.08
CA ARG A 92 7.42 0.59 10.19
C ARG A 92 5.97 0.69 9.70
N MET A 93 5.48 -0.22 8.87
CA MET A 93 4.10 -0.19 8.34
C MET A 93 3.04 -0.81 9.27
N ASP A 94 3.36 -1.08 10.55
CA ASP A 94 2.44 -1.68 11.54
C ASP A 94 1.11 -0.92 11.72
N LYS A 95 1.10 0.39 11.45
CA LYS A 95 -0.11 1.23 11.51
C LYS A 95 -0.44 1.81 10.14
N VAL A 96 -1.72 1.71 9.77
CA VAL A 96 -2.33 2.31 8.59
C VAL A 96 -3.14 3.53 9.03
N GLN A 97 -3.00 4.65 8.31
CA GLN A 97 -3.87 5.82 8.41
C GLN A 97 -4.37 6.26 7.02
#